data_AF-A3YH00-F1
#
_entry.id   AF-A3YH00-F1
#
_cell.length_a   1.000
_cell.length_b   1.000
_cell.length_c   1.000
_cell.angle_alpha   90.00
_cell.angle_beta   90.00
_cell.angle_gamma   90.00
#
_symmetry.space_group_name_H-M   'P 1'
#
loop_
_entity.id
_entity.type
_entity.pdbx_description
1 polymer ?
#
loop_
_entity_poly.entity_id
_entity_poly.type
_entity_poly.pdbx_seq_one_letter_code
_entity_poly.pdbx_strand_id
1 'polypeptide(L)' 'MIAERLIGLTQNQRNWGFRLCFLYFRNVCSYPWNHKRVYRIYRELQLNMRIKPHKRLVREKPKPLAVPEQINE' A
#
# COMPACT_ATOMS: atom_id res chain seq x y z
N MET A 1 -13.60 -19.93 0.53
CA MET A 1 -14.12 -18.69 1.19
C MET A 1 -13.04 -17.70 1.64
N ILE A 2 -12.28 -17.90 2.75
CA ILE A 2 -11.28 -16.88 3.20
C ILE A 2 -10.17 -16.71 2.16
N ALA A 3 -9.62 -17.82 1.66
CA ALA A 3 -8.57 -17.83 0.64
C ALA A 3 -8.98 -17.08 -0.63
N GLU A 4 -10.15 -17.38 -1.19
CA GLU A 4 -10.68 -16.73 -2.39
C GLU A 4 -10.86 -15.22 -2.20
N ARG A 5 -11.42 -14.79 -1.06
CA ARG A 5 -11.55 -13.36 -0.75
C ARG A 5 -10.19 -12.68 -0.61
N LEU A 6 -9.22 -13.35 0.00
CA LEU A 6 -7.84 -12.86 0.09
C LEU A 6 -7.21 -12.68 -1.29
N ILE A 7 -7.34 -13.70 -2.15
CA ILE A 7 -6.79 -13.70 -3.51
C ILE A 7 -7.43 -12.58 -4.32
N GLY A 8 -8.76 -12.48 -4.35
CA GLY A 8 -9.46 -11.41 -5.06
C GLY A 8 -9.06 -10.02 -4.56
N LEU A 9 -8.92 -9.84 -3.24
CA LEU A 9 -8.49 -8.56 -2.67
C LEU A 9 -7.05 -8.20 -3.08
N THR A 10 -6.12 -9.16 -2.99
CA THR A 10 -4.71 -8.93 -3.37
C THR A 10 -4.50 -8.74 -4.88
N GLN A 11 -5.36 -9.32 -5.72
CA GLN A 11 -5.36 -9.08 -7.16
C GLN A 11 -5.82 -7.66 -7.50
N ASN A 12 -6.86 -7.17 -6.82
CA ASN A 12 -7.39 -5.81 -7.00
C ASN A 12 -6.47 -4.74 -6.38
N GLN A 13 -5.83 -5.05 -5.25
CA GLN A 13 -5.00 -4.12 -4.49
C GLN A 13 -3.58 -4.68 -4.28
N ARG A 14 -2.79 -4.71 -5.36
CA ARG A 14 -1.43 -5.29 -5.39
C ARG A 14 -0.41 -4.62 -4.46
N ASN A 15 -0.70 -3.41 -3.99
CA ASN A 15 0.17 -2.66 -3.07
C ASN A 15 -0.15 -2.92 -1.58
N TRP A 16 -1.20 -3.68 -1.29
CA TRP A 16 -1.62 -3.93 0.09
C TRP A 16 -0.86 -5.10 0.70
N GLY A 17 -0.21 -4.84 1.84
CA GLY A 17 0.33 -5.90 2.69
C GLY A 17 -0.76 -6.54 3.57
N PHE A 18 -0.39 -7.61 4.28
CA PHE A 18 -1.28 -8.37 5.16
C PHE A 18 -2.13 -7.51 6.11
N ARG A 19 -1.54 -6.50 6.77
CA ARG A 19 -2.25 -5.64 7.74
C ARG A 19 -3.41 -4.90 7.09
N LEU A 20 -3.23 -4.36 5.89
CA LEU A 20 -4.28 -3.65 5.16
C LEU A 20 -5.37 -4.61 4.69
N CYS A 21 -4.99 -5.78 4.19
CA CYS A 21 -5.95 -6.83 3.83
C CYS A 21 -6.81 -7.23 5.04
N PHE A 22 -6.21 -7.46 6.20
CA PHE A 22 -6.96 -7.81 7.41
C PHE A 22 -7.89 -6.68 7.88
N LEU A 23 -7.41 -5.43 7.91
CA LEU A 23 -8.21 -4.28 8.31
C LEU A 23 -9.41 -4.08 7.39
N TYR A 24 -9.25 -4.28 6.08
CA TYR A 24 -10.36 -4.21 5.13
C TYR A 24 -11.43 -5.25 5.43
N PHE A 25 -11.03 -6.51 5.66
CA PHE A 25 -11.99 -7.56 6.03
C PHE A 25 -12.69 -7.27 7.37
N ARG A 26 -11.99 -6.64 8.32
CA ARG A 26 -12.53 -6.34 9.65
C ARG A 26 -13.44 -5.11 9.67
N ASN A 27 -13.13 -4.07 8.91
CA ASN A 27 -13.79 -2.77 9.01
C ASN A 27 -14.78 -2.51 7.87
N VAL A 28 -14.50 -3.00 6.66
CA VAL A 28 -15.35 -2.78 5.49
C VAL A 28 -16.32 -3.93 5.30
N CYS A 29 -15.81 -5.16 5.36
CA CYS A 29 -16.65 -6.35 5.23
C CYS A 29 -17.17 -6.89 6.57
N SER A 30 -16.74 -6.31 7.69
CA SER A 30 -17.15 -6.67 9.06
C SER A 30 -17.07 -8.18 9.38
N TYR A 31 -16.09 -8.89 8.81
CA TYR A 31 -15.94 -10.32 9.07
C TYR A 31 -15.38 -10.57 10.49
N PRO A 32 -15.96 -11.52 11.25
CA PRO A 32 -15.48 -11.89 12.58
C PRO A 32 -14.28 -12.87 12.52
N TRP A 33 -13.41 -12.74 11.52
CA TRP A 33 -12.29 -13.67 11.35
C TRP A 33 -11.16 -13.40 12.34
N ASN A 34 -10.60 -14.48 12.88
CA ASN A 34 -9.43 -14.39 13.76
C ASN A 34 -8.20 -13.98 12.94
N HIS A 35 -7.47 -12.98 13.43
CA HIS A 35 -6.26 -12.45 12.82
C HIS A 35 -5.21 -13.53 12.51
N LYS A 36 -4.94 -14.45 13.45
CA LYS A 36 -3.97 -15.55 13.26
C LYS A 36 -4.41 -16.51 12.15
N ARG A 37 -5.71 -16.82 12.05
CA ARG A 37 -6.25 -17.69 11.01
C ARG A 37 -6.06 -17.09 9.61
N VAL A 38 -6.34 -15.80 9.47
CA VAL A 38 -6.14 -15.08 8.20
C VAL A 38 -4.65 -15.01 7.85
N TYR A 39 -3.79 -14.77 8.83
CA TYR A 39 -2.34 -14.75 8.61
C TYR A 39 -1.78 -16.09 8.14
N ARG A 40 -2.25 -17.20 8.73
CA ARG A 40 -1.85 -18.54 8.30
C ARG A 40 -2.18 -18.79 6.83
N ILE A 41 -3.41 -18.51 6.43
CA ILE A 41 -3.85 -18.66 5.04
C ILE A 41 -3.07 -17.72 4.12
N TYR A 42 -2.84 -16.46 4.53
CA TYR A 42 -2.03 -15.50 3.78
C TYR A 42 -0.60 -16.01 3.51
N ARG A 43 0.02 -16.65 4.51
CA ARG A 43 1.36 -17.25 4.42
C ARG A 43 1.37 -18.51 3.57
N GLU A 44 0.38 -19.39 3.75
CA GLU A 44 0.20 -20.62 2.96
C GLU A 44 0.03 -20.31 1.47
N LEU A 45 -0.70 -19.24 1.14
CA LEU A 45 -0.90 -18.76 -0.24
C LEU A 45 0.29 -17.96 -0.81
N GLN A 46 1.37 -17.78 -0.03
CA GLN A 46 2.56 -17.01 -0.41
C GLN A 46 2.26 -15.62 -1.01
N LEU A 47 1.20 -14.96 -0.54
CA LEU A 47 0.73 -13.66 -1.06
C LEU A 47 1.63 -12.47 -0.68
N ASN A 48 2.86 -12.75 -0.22
CA ASN A 48 3.89 -11.77 0.05
C ASN A 48 4.45 -11.26 -1.29
N MET A 49 3.68 -10.45 -2.02
CA MET A 49 4.18 -9.79 -3.21
C MET A 49 5.32 -8.86 -2.79
N ARG A 50 6.49 -9.02 -3.42
CA ARG A 50 7.63 -8.14 -3.19
C ARG A 50 7.23 -6.74 -3.62
N ILE A 51 6.99 -5.86 -2.66
CA ILE A 51 6.77 -4.43 -2.91
C ILE A 51 8.01 -3.94 -3.64
N LYS A 52 7.85 -3.54 -4.91
CA LYS A 52 8.94 -2.86 -5.63
C LYS A 52 9.21 -1.57 -4.87
N PRO A 53 10.45 -1.33 -4.40
CA PRO A 53 10.76 -0.06 -3.77
C PRO A 53 10.40 1.05 -4.75
N HIS A 54 9.67 2.06 -4.25
CA HIS A 54 9.29 3.19 -5.08
C HIS A 54 10.56 3.80 -5.66
N LYS A 55 10.61 3.95 -6.99
CA LYS A 55 11.77 4.57 -7.65
C LYS A 55 11.85 6.01 -7.14
N ARG A 56 12.97 6.38 -6.53
CA ARG A 56 13.17 7.75 -6.06
C ARG A 56 13.07 8.67 -7.27
N LEU A 57 12.16 9.65 -7.23
CA LEU A 57 12.11 10.69 -8.26
C LEU A 57 13.44 11.46 -8.18
N VAL A 58 14.16 11.49 -9.30
CA VAL A 58 15.32 12.37 -9.44
C VAL A 58 14.76 13.79 -9.49
N ARG A 59 14.95 14.53 -8.41
CA ARG A 59 14.60 15.95 -8.38
C ARG A 59 15.74 16.71 -9.02
N GLU A 60 15.44 17.52 -10.02
CA GLU A 60 16.40 18.52 -10.49
C GLU A 60 16.75 19.45 -9.32
N LYS A 61 18.00 19.91 -9.28
CA LYS A 61 18.40 20.91 -8.29
C LYS A 61 17.52 22.15 -8.50
N PRO A 62 16.89 22.69 -7.44
CA PRO A 62 16.12 23.93 -7.59
C PRO A 62 17.06 25.01 -8.14
N LYS A 63 16.61 25.71 -9.18
CA LYS A 63 17.33 26.89 -9.68
C LYS A 63 17.38 27.92 -8.54
N PRO A 64 18.49 28.65 -8.38
CA PRO A 64 18.54 29.75 -7.42
C PRO A 64 17.37 30.71 -7.69
N LEU A 65 16.72 31.15 -6.62
CA LEU A 65 15.65 32.15 -6.70
C LEU A 65 16.23 33.40 -7.37
N ALA A 66 15.59 33.82 -8.47
CA ALA A 66 15.91 35.10 -9.09
C ALA A 66 15.51 36.20 -8.10
N VAL A 67 16.50 36.94 -7.61
CA VAL A 67 16.25 38.15 -6.85
C VAL A 67 15.86 39.23 -7.86
N PRO A 68 14.68 39.87 -7.74
CA PRO A 68 14.32 40.96 -8.62
C PRO A 68 15.28 42.13 -8.42
N GLU A 69 15.69 42.78 -9.51
CA GLU A 69 16.58 43.95 -9.48
C GLU A 69 15.92 45.19 -8.86
N GLN A 70 14.58 45.19 -8.78
CA GLN A 70 13.79 46.31 -8.30
C GLN A 70 12.73 45.85 -7.29
N ILE A 71 12.36 46.76 -6.39
CA ILE A 71 11.26 46.58 -5.45
C ILE A 71 9.96 46.47 -6.23
N ASN A 72 9.12 45.50 -5.87
CA ASN A 72 7.74 45.45 -6.33
C ASN A 72 6.98 46.59 -5.63
N GLU A 73 6.57 47.61 -6.39
CA GLU A 73 5.66 48.66 -5.91
C GLU A 73 4.27 48.09 -5.57
#